data_AF-A0A6B3KKD9-F1
#
_entry.id   AF-A0A6B3KKD9-F1
#
_cell.length_a   1.000
_cell.length_b   1.000
_cell.length_c   1.000
_cell.angle_alpha   90.00
_cell.angle_beta   90.00
_cell.angle_gamma   90.00
#
_symmetry.space_group_name_H-M   'P 1'
#
loop_
_entity.id
_entity.type
_entity.pdbx_description
1 polymer ?
#
loop_
_entity_poly.entity_id
_entity_poly.type
_entity_poly.pdbx_seq_one_letter_code
_entity_poly.pdbx_strand_id
1 'polypeptide(L)'
;SAANGDFSARGDAERFQYDFRVMVDSLNTLMSTADGNLQSLSGLLQSIAAGDLTARMSGEFHGVFAQMRDDANATATQLAEIVSGIKASATSIRG
;
A
#
# COMPACT_ATOMS: atom_id res chain seq x y z
N SER A 1 -7.81 -8.44 -15.47
CA SER A 1 -6.44 -8.50 -16.00
C SER A 1 -5.60 -7.47 -15.27
N ALA A 2 -4.30 -7.72 -15.08
CA ALA A 2 -3.40 -6.78 -14.40
C ALA A 2 -3.43 -5.37 -15.00
N ALA A 3 -3.61 -5.26 -16.32
CA ALA A 3 -3.78 -3.99 -17.03
C ALA A 3 -5.00 -3.17 -16.55
N ASN A 4 -6.04 -3.84 -16.04
CA ASN A 4 -7.23 -3.21 -15.47
C ASN A 4 -7.13 -3.07 -13.93
N GLY A 5 -5.95 -3.27 -13.35
CA GLY A 5 -5.73 -3.19 -11.90
C GLY A 5 -6.12 -4.45 -11.12
N ASP A 6 -6.50 -5.53 -11.80
CA ASP A 6 -6.79 -6.82 -11.16
C ASP A 6 -5.52 -7.69 -11.13
N PHE A 7 -4.88 -7.70 -9.97
CA PHE A 7 -3.66 -8.45 -9.71
C PHE A 7 -3.93 -9.81 -9.05
N SER A 8 -5.18 -10.27 -8.96
CA SER A 8 -5.53 -11.53 -8.28
C SER A 8 -5.32 -12.77 -9.15
N ALA A 9 -5.35 -12.61 -10.49
CA ALA A 9 -5.18 -13.71 -11.42
C ALA A 9 -3.80 -14.37 -11.32
N ARG A 10 -3.76 -15.70 -11.43
CA ARG A 10 -2.52 -16.50 -11.43
C ARG A 10 -2.50 -17.43 -12.64
N GLY A 11 -1.33 -17.60 -13.23
CA GLY A 11 -1.08 -18.60 -14.27
C GLY A 11 -0.86 -19.98 -13.66
N ASP A 12 -1.31 -21.02 -14.35
CA ASP A 12 -1.06 -22.41 -13.98
C ASP A 12 0.32 -22.85 -14.50
N ALA A 13 1.34 -22.75 -13.64
CA ALA A 13 2.72 -23.05 -13.99
C ALA A 13 2.97 -24.54 -14.25
N GLU A 14 2.17 -25.44 -13.67
CA GLU A 14 2.33 -26.89 -13.80
C GLU A 14 2.03 -27.39 -15.22
N ARG A 15 1.28 -26.61 -16.00
CA ARG A 15 0.99 -26.88 -17.41
C ARG A 15 2.19 -26.64 -18.34
N PHE A 16 3.28 -26.07 -17.83
CA PHE A 16 4.47 -25.73 -18.61
C PHE A 16 5.70 -26.45 -18.07
N GLN A 17 6.71 -26.60 -18.93
CA GLN A 17 7.99 -27.21 -18.58
C GLN A 17 9.14 -26.27 -18.94
N TYR A 18 10.31 -26.52 -18.33
CA TYR A 18 11.54 -25.76 -18.58
C TYR A 18 11.33 -24.24 -18.38
N ASP A 19 11.87 -23.42 -19.28
CA ASP A 19 11.91 -21.97 -19.14
C ASP A 19 10.51 -21.33 -19.06
N PHE A 20 9.50 -21.92 -19.70
CA PHE A 20 8.14 -21.40 -19.64
C PHE A 20 7.53 -21.53 -18.24
N ARG A 21 7.83 -22.62 -17.52
CA ARG A 21 7.40 -22.77 -16.13
C ARG A 21 8.02 -21.68 -15.26
N VAL A 22 9.32 -21.47 -15.40
CA VAL A 22 10.06 -20.43 -14.66
C VAL A 22 9.49 -19.04 -14.93
N MET A 23 9.11 -18.76 -16.18
CA MET A 23 8.47 -17.50 -16.56
C MET A 23 7.12 -17.30 -15.89
N VAL A 24 6.26 -18.33 -15.87
CA VAL A 24 4.94 -18.27 -15.22
C VAL A 24 5.06 -18.11 -13.71
N ASP A 25 5.97 -18.85 -13.07
CA ASP A 25 6.24 -18.72 -11.63
C ASP A 25 6.76 -17.32 -11.27
N SER A 26 7.65 -16.77 -12.08
CA SER A 26 8.16 -15.41 -11.91
C SER A 26 7.06 -14.36 -12.06
N LEU A 27 6.18 -14.53 -13.07
CA LEU A 27 5.02 -13.66 -13.24
C LEU A 27 4.07 -13.75 -12.06
N ASN A 28 3.75 -14.96 -11.59
CA ASN A 28 2.89 -15.17 -10.41
C ASN A 28 3.47 -14.48 -9.16
N THR A 29 4.78 -14.55 -8.97
CA THR A 29 5.48 -13.90 -7.85
C THR A 29 5.38 -12.37 -7.95
N LEU A 30 5.61 -11.81 -9.14
CA LEU A 30 5.46 -10.37 -9.39
C LEU A 30 4.03 -9.90 -9.14
N MET A 31 3.05 -10.65 -9.62
CA MET A 31 1.62 -10.37 -9.43
C MET A 31 1.23 -10.42 -7.96
N SER A 32 1.70 -11.43 -7.21
CA SER A 32 1.43 -11.54 -5.78
C SER A 32 2.06 -10.42 -4.96
N THR A 33 3.27 -10.00 -5.34
CA THR A 33 3.97 -8.89 -4.68
C THR A 33 3.23 -7.58 -4.92
N ALA A 34 2.85 -7.31 -6.18
CA ALA A 34 2.10 -6.11 -6.54
C ALA A 34 0.74 -6.06 -5.83
N ASP A 35 -0.01 -7.16 -5.83
CA ASP A 35 -1.32 -7.26 -5.17
C ASP A 35 -1.24 -6.94 -3.67
N GLY A 36 -0.33 -7.60 -2.93
CA GLY A 36 -0.17 -7.36 -1.49
C GLY A 36 0.24 -5.93 -1.13
N ASN A 37 1.14 -5.33 -1.92
CA ASN A 37 1.58 -3.95 -1.69
C ASN A 37 0.47 -2.94 -1.97
N LEU A 38 -0.29 -3.12 -3.05
CA LEU A 38 -1.42 -2.25 -3.40
C LEU A 38 -2.57 -2.39 -2.40
N GLN A 39 -2.84 -3.59 -1.89
CA GLN A 39 -3.81 -3.80 -0.81
C GLN A 39 -3.39 -3.08 0.47
N SER A 40 -2.10 -3.13 0.83
CA SER A 40 -1.57 -2.43 2.00
C SER A 40 -1.73 -0.91 1.90
N LEU A 41 -1.43 -0.34 0.72
CA LEU A 41 -1.66 1.08 0.45
C LEU A 41 -3.17 1.42 0.52
N SER A 42 -4.01 0.61 -0.12
CA SER A 42 -5.46 0.82 -0.12
C SER A 42 -6.01 0.82 1.31
N GLY A 43 -5.55 -0.10 2.16
CA GLY A 43 -5.93 -0.17 3.57
C GLY A 43 -5.54 1.11 4.34
N LEU A 44 -4.32 1.62 4.14
CA LEU A 44 -3.91 2.89 4.74
C LEU A 44 -4.81 4.06 4.30
N LEU A 45 -5.10 4.17 3.00
CA LEU A 45 -5.97 5.23 2.48
C LEU A 45 -7.39 5.12 3.05
N GLN A 46 -7.91 3.91 3.25
CA GLN A 46 -9.20 3.68 3.90
C GLN A 46 -9.19 4.13 5.37
N SER A 47 -8.14 3.82 6.14
CA SER A 47 -8.00 4.31 7.52
C SER A 47 -7.97 5.84 7.59
N ILE A 48 -7.19 6.48 6.71
CA ILE A 48 -7.12 7.94 6.62
C ILE A 48 -8.50 8.54 6.28
N ALA A 49 -9.21 7.95 5.31
CA ALA A 49 -10.56 8.39 4.93
C ALA A 49 -11.57 8.22 6.07
N ALA A 50 -11.39 7.21 6.93
CA ALA A 50 -12.19 7.03 8.15
C ALA A 50 -11.78 7.97 9.31
N GLY A 51 -10.77 8.83 9.11
CA GLY A 51 -10.27 9.78 10.10
C GLY A 51 -9.19 9.22 11.02
N ASP A 52 -8.76 7.98 10.84
CA ASP A 52 -7.62 7.41 11.55
C ASP A 52 -6.31 7.82 10.87
N LEU A 53 -5.73 8.90 11.37
CA LEU A 53 -4.44 9.41 10.92
C LEU A 53 -3.25 8.77 11.66
N THR A 54 -3.49 7.76 12.49
CA THR A 54 -2.43 7.00 13.19
C THR A 54 -2.01 5.75 12.44
N ALA A 55 -2.84 5.27 11.51
CA ALA A 55 -2.54 4.12 10.65
C ALA A 55 -1.26 4.32 9.83
N ARG A 56 -0.44 3.28 9.72
CA ARG A 56 0.80 3.28 8.93
C ARG A 56 0.92 1.98 8.14
N MET A 57 1.53 2.06 6.97
CA MET A 57 1.98 0.88 6.25
C MET A 57 3.20 0.31 6.97
N SER A 58 3.15 -0.97 7.33
CA SER A 58 4.21 -1.73 8.02
C SER A 58 4.58 -2.99 7.25
N GLY A 59 5.81 -3.47 7.43
CA GLY A 59 6.36 -4.62 6.71
C GLY A 59 7.58 -4.29 5.86
N GLU A 60 8.11 -5.32 5.22
CA GLU A 60 9.30 -5.23 4.37
C GLU A 60 8.88 -5.01 2.91
N PHE A 61 9.20 -3.84 2.39
CA PHE A 61 8.93 -3.44 1.02
C PHE A 61 10.25 -3.14 0.33
N HIS A 62 10.29 -3.32 -0.99
CA HIS A 62 11.50 -3.15 -1.79
C HIS A 62 11.26 -2.23 -2.98
N GLY A 63 12.30 -1.51 -3.38
CA GLY A 63 12.28 -0.63 -4.55
C GLY A 63 11.13 0.39 -4.50
N VAL A 64 10.35 0.48 -5.59
CA VAL A 64 9.24 1.43 -5.70
C VAL A 64 8.18 1.27 -4.60
N PHE A 65 7.97 0.05 -4.09
CA PHE A 65 7.00 -0.18 -3.03
C PHE A 65 7.50 0.30 -1.66
N ALA A 66 8.81 0.28 -1.42
CA ALA A 66 9.39 0.89 -0.22
C ALA A 66 9.21 2.40 -0.23
N GLN A 67 9.49 3.05 -1.37
CA GLN A 67 9.26 4.48 -1.53
C GLN A 67 7.79 4.84 -1.34
N MET A 68 6.87 4.06 -1.93
CA MET A 68 5.43 4.26 -1.78
C MET A 68 4.97 4.16 -0.33
N ARG A 69 5.48 3.19 0.44
CA ARG A 69 5.25 3.10 1.89
C ARG A 69 5.70 4.37 2.60
N ASP A 70 6.93 4.81 2.31
CA ASP A 70 7.53 5.96 2.98
C ASP A 70 6.75 7.25 2.70
N ASP A 71 6.39 7.48 1.44
CA ASP A 71 5.58 8.64 1.02
C ASP A 71 4.18 8.63 1.63
N ALA A 72 3.54 7.45 1.69
CA ALA A 72 2.20 7.32 2.27
C ALA A 72 2.22 7.55 3.80
N ASN A 73 3.23 7.01 4.49
CA ASN A 73 3.42 7.23 5.93
C ASN A 73 3.76 8.69 6.26
N ALA A 74 4.57 9.35 5.42
CA ALA A 74 4.86 10.78 5.55
C ALA A 74 3.58 11.62 5.38
N THR A 75 2.78 11.31 4.37
CA THR A 75 1.49 11.98 4.12
C THR A 75 0.55 11.84 5.31
N ALA A 76 0.39 10.63 5.84
CA ALA A 76 -0.44 10.37 7.01
C ALA A 76 0.04 11.15 8.26
N THR A 77 1.36 11.24 8.44
CA THR A 77 1.97 12.01 9.54
C THR A 77 1.71 13.50 9.40
N GLN A 78 1.92 14.06 8.21
CA GLN A 78 1.68 15.49 7.95
C GLN A 78 0.21 15.87 8.19
N LEU A 79 -0.73 15.02 7.76
CA LEU A 79 -2.15 15.23 8.02
C LEU A 79 -2.47 15.18 9.51
N ALA A 80 -1.88 14.23 10.25
CA ALA A 80 -2.07 14.13 11.70
C ALA A 80 -1.59 15.39 12.43
N GLU A 81 -0.43 15.92 12.04
CA GLU A 81 0.13 17.16 12.59
C GLU A 81 -0.76 18.38 12.33
N ILE A 82 -1.26 18.53 11.09
CA ILE A 82 -2.17 19.63 10.73
C ILE A 82 -3.44 19.57 11.59
N VAL A 83 -4.06 18.39 11.71
CA VAL A 83 -5.28 18.21 12.51
C VAL A 83 -5.00 18.47 14.00
N SER A 84 -3.86 18.03 14.50
CA SER A 84 -3.42 18.30 15.88
C SER A 84 -3.25 19.80 16.14
N GLY A 85 -2.60 20.53 15.23
CA GLY A 85 -2.43 21.97 15.30
C GLY A 85 -3.76 22.72 15.34
N ILE A 86 -4.71 22.34 14.48
CA ILE A 86 -6.07 22.91 14.46
C ILE A 86 -6.77 22.68 15.81
N LYS A 87 -6.69 21.47 16.38
CA LYS A 87 -7.29 21.16 17.69
C LYS A 87 -6.66 21.98 18.82
N ALA A 88 -5.35 22.18 18.80
CA ALA A 88 -4.63 22.99 19.77
C ALA A 88 -5.07 24.46 19.72
N SER A 89 -5.11 25.06 18.52
CA SER A 89 -5.59 26.43 18.33
C SER A 89 -7.04 26.62 18.78
N ALA A 90 -7.93 25.67 18.45
CA ALA A 90 -9.33 25.71 18.87
C ALA A 90 -9.52 25.61 20.39
N THR A 91 -8.59 24.94 21.10
CA THR A 91 -8.59 24.85 22.56
C THR A 91 -8.09 26.15 23.19
N SER A 92 -7.05 26.76 22.63
CA SER A 92 -6.49 28.03 23.10
C SER A 92 -7.42 29.23 22.94
N ILE A 93 -8.38 29.20 22.01
CA ILE A 93 -9.40 30.25 21.85
C ILE A 93 -10.53 30.11 22.88
N ARG A 94 -10.76 28.89 23.38
CA ARG A 94 -11.82 28.59 24.35
C ARG A 94 -11.40 28.79 25.81
N GLY A 95 -10.10 28.86 26.08
CA GLY A 95 -9.53 29.19 27.40
C GLY A 95 -9.14 30.65 27.46
#